data_AF-A0A2T4VLI0-F1
#
_entry.id   AF-A0A2T4VLI0-F1
#
_cell.length_a   1.000
_cell.length_b   1.000
_cell.length_c   1.000
_cell.angle_alpha   90.00
_cell.angle_beta   90.00
_cell.angle_gamma   90.00
#
_symmetry.space_group_name_H-M   'P 1'
#
loop_
_entity.id
_entity.type
_entity.pdbx_description
1 polymer ?
#
loop_
_entity_poly.entity_id
_entity_poly.type
_entity_poly.pdbx_seq_one_letter_code
_entity_poly.pdbx_strand_id
1 'polypeptide(L)'
;MMSFFNRSARQGLAMSFVLGAGVLSLAGCGGPEPVSTDTSSASEELHAAPSFLTRHLRKGDRSEEVRGLVSYLRKYGYFSNPELQHLPGWKPLVAQEPADPRLFDESLEKALRLFQQAHGLPVDGTLNAETRERMKQPRCGFPDLYPSREPGSVSAQYVQSGYAWSKRDLVFFIYNYTSDMGTAATSDAIRGAFARWAAVTDMRFTQTFTDTGTIDVRLGFHVGDHGDGYPFDGASGVLAHAFYPQNGRVHFDDAETWSDNGSGTDLASVALHELGHTLGLAHSNESYAVMYAYYSGIKRNLTMDDVDGIKSLYGVRSTLSWDSSAPISGKYCTQIHEAADPDTWTDNYLCSDSNLGIQWSSAGPIAGMRCTQITEGTEPASSTWNDNYLCVPTSSPYLFQWSSAGPILGKSCVMWHEFADSHTWDDNFLCY
;
A
#
# COMPACT_ATOMS: atom_id res chain seq x y z
N MET A 1 49.78 40.14 32.44
CA MET A 1 50.48 39.68 31.22
C MET A 1 49.46 39.75 30.08
N MET A 2 49.36 40.89 29.39
CA MET A 2 49.95 41.20 28.05
C MET A 2 49.28 40.37 26.93
N SER A 3 48.32 40.91 26.14
CA SER A 3 48.43 41.81 24.95
C SER A 3 48.86 41.04 23.69
N PHE A 4 48.23 41.10 22.51
CA PHE A 4 47.94 42.24 21.59
C PHE A 4 46.67 41.96 20.72
N PHE A 5 45.69 42.87 20.55
CA PHE A 5 45.51 43.94 19.51
C PHE A 5 45.77 43.49 18.05
N ASN A 6 44.87 43.72 17.07
CA ASN A 6 44.48 45.06 16.59
C ASN A 6 43.16 45.13 15.77
N ARG A 7 42.58 46.35 15.73
CA ARG A 7 41.30 46.81 15.15
C ARG A 7 41.40 47.30 13.68
N SER A 8 40.26 47.40 12.99
CA SER A 8 39.65 48.61 12.34
C SER A 8 38.57 48.17 11.34
N ALA A 9 37.26 48.43 11.45
CA ALA A 9 36.47 49.68 11.41
C ALA A 9 36.60 50.51 10.11
N ARG A 10 35.53 50.60 9.30
CA ARG A 10 34.73 51.84 9.07
C ARG A 10 33.55 51.65 8.10
N GLN A 11 32.49 52.39 8.42
CA GLN A 11 31.20 52.56 7.74
C GLN A 11 31.24 53.64 6.65
N GLY A 12 30.23 53.61 5.75
CA GLY A 12 29.53 54.80 5.20
C GLY A 12 29.88 55.16 3.76
N LEU A 13 28.90 55.20 2.84
CA LEU A 13 27.95 56.31 2.59
C LEU A 13 27.13 56.05 1.31
N ALA A 14 25.94 56.65 1.25
CA ALA A 14 24.98 56.63 0.16
C ALA A 14 25.29 57.64 -0.97
N MET A 15 24.73 57.44 -2.18
CA MET A 15 24.21 58.53 -3.01
C MET A 15 23.37 58.02 -4.20
N SER A 16 22.18 58.61 -4.36
CA SER A 16 21.31 58.54 -5.55
C SER A 16 21.86 59.36 -6.72
N PHE A 17 21.49 59.01 -7.96
CA PHE A 17 21.28 59.96 -9.05
C PHE A 17 20.23 59.44 -10.05
N VAL A 18 19.36 60.34 -10.49
CA VAL A 18 18.32 60.18 -11.52
C VAL A 18 18.74 60.99 -12.75
N LEU A 19 18.27 60.55 -13.93
CA LEU A 19 17.90 61.30 -15.16
C LEU A 19 18.70 60.94 -16.42
N GLY A 20 17.95 60.67 -17.49
CA GLY A 20 18.46 60.65 -18.87
C GLY A 20 17.51 60.00 -19.86
N ALA A 21 16.49 60.74 -20.32
CA ALA A 21 15.66 60.36 -21.46
C ALA A 21 16.43 60.49 -22.79
N GLY A 22 16.18 59.58 -23.74
CA GLY A 22 16.68 59.67 -25.11
C GLY A 22 15.80 58.85 -26.06
N VAL A 23 15.03 59.54 -26.88
CA VAL A 23 14.22 58.99 -27.97
C VAL A 23 15.09 58.93 -29.23
N LEU A 24 15.19 57.76 -29.87
CA LEU A 24 15.53 57.65 -31.30
C LEU A 24 14.60 56.63 -31.95
N SER A 25 13.87 57.08 -32.96
CA SER A 25 13.02 56.29 -33.85
C SER A 25 13.75 56.12 -35.17
N LEU A 26 13.91 54.88 -35.65
CA LEU A 26 14.13 54.54 -37.06
C LEU A 26 13.53 53.16 -37.37
N ALA A 27 13.03 53.06 -38.60
CA ALA A 27 12.09 52.07 -39.10
C ALA A 27 12.65 50.65 -39.33
N GLY A 28 11.80 49.66 -39.09
CA GLY A 28 11.42 48.59 -40.03
C GLY A 28 12.47 47.58 -40.52
N CYS A 29 12.31 46.33 -40.11
CA CYS A 29 12.09 45.17 -41.00
C CYS A 29 11.79 43.92 -40.14
N GLY A 30 10.75 43.18 -40.52
CA GLY A 30 10.15 42.11 -39.73
C GLY A 30 10.96 40.82 -39.63
N GLY A 31 10.75 40.12 -38.52
CA GLY A 31 11.03 38.71 -38.32
C GLY A 31 9.89 38.10 -37.49
N PRO A 32 9.51 36.83 -37.70
CA PRO A 32 8.33 36.26 -37.08
C PRO A 32 8.54 36.11 -35.57
N GLU A 33 7.52 36.48 -34.80
CA GLU A 33 7.45 36.16 -33.38
C GLU A 33 7.51 34.64 -33.17
N PRO A 34 8.21 34.14 -32.14
CA PRO A 34 8.08 32.75 -31.76
C PRO A 34 6.68 32.54 -31.19
N VAL A 35 5.87 31.78 -31.93
CA VAL A 35 4.63 31.19 -31.42
C VAL A 35 4.99 30.40 -30.17
N SER A 36 4.61 30.90 -29.00
CA SER A 36 4.58 30.12 -27.78
C SER A 36 3.53 29.03 -27.99
N THR A 37 3.97 27.82 -28.31
CA THR A 37 3.12 26.64 -28.18
C THR A 37 2.90 26.44 -26.69
N ASP A 38 1.75 26.94 -26.23
CA ASP A 38 1.27 26.77 -24.88
C ASP A 38 0.89 25.31 -24.66
N THR A 39 1.87 24.52 -24.25
CA THR A 39 1.72 23.11 -23.87
C THR A 39 1.21 22.94 -22.44
N SER A 40 0.86 24.02 -21.73
CA SER A 40 0.41 23.98 -20.32
C SER A 40 -1.08 23.65 -20.15
N SER A 41 -1.90 23.91 -21.16
CA SER A 41 -3.37 23.75 -21.04
C SER A 41 -3.87 22.31 -21.07
N ALA A 42 -3.14 21.39 -21.70
CA ALA A 42 -3.56 19.99 -21.81
C ALA A 42 -3.32 19.19 -20.52
N SER A 43 -2.30 19.56 -19.73
CA SER A 43 -2.01 18.97 -18.43
C SER A 43 -2.94 19.51 -17.34
N GLU A 44 -3.29 20.79 -17.35
CA GLU A 44 -4.21 21.36 -16.34
C GLU A 44 -5.63 20.78 -16.41
N GLU A 45 -6.12 20.40 -17.60
CA GLU A 45 -7.49 19.86 -17.77
C GLU A 45 -7.65 18.37 -17.43
N LEU A 46 -6.56 17.59 -17.37
CA LEU A 46 -6.64 16.14 -17.08
C LEU A 46 -6.92 15.84 -15.60
N HIS A 47 -6.76 16.85 -14.74
CA HIS A 47 -6.57 16.67 -13.29
C HIS A 47 -7.52 17.50 -12.42
N ALA A 48 -8.47 18.23 -13.00
CA ALA A 48 -9.50 18.90 -12.22
C ALA A 48 -10.54 17.91 -11.67
N ALA A 49 -11.04 18.16 -10.46
CA ALA A 49 -12.17 17.47 -9.86
C ALA A 49 -13.36 17.46 -10.85
N PRO A 50 -14.33 16.52 -10.75
CA PRO A 50 -15.42 16.34 -11.72
C PRO A 50 -16.49 17.45 -11.70
N SER A 51 -16.09 18.69 -11.45
CA SER A 51 -16.84 19.92 -11.70
C SER A 51 -17.38 20.04 -13.12
N PHE A 52 -16.86 19.25 -14.07
CA PHE A 52 -17.31 19.18 -15.47
C PHE A 52 -18.41 18.15 -15.75
N LEU A 53 -18.79 17.27 -14.81
CA LEU A 53 -19.83 16.24 -15.06
C LEU A 53 -21.20 16.73 -14.56
N THR A 54 -21.82 17.66 -15.30
CA THR A 54 -23.06 18.32 -14.86
C THR A 54 -24.33 17.74 -15.47
N ARG A 55 -24.29 17.28 -16.72
CA ARG A 55 -25.47 16.81 -17.46
C ARG A 55 -25.47 15.30 -17.71
N HIS A 56 -26.63 14.78 -18.10
CA HIS A 56 -26.76 13.42 -18.57
C HIS A 56 -26.06 13.25 -19.93
N LEU A 57 -25.18 12.25 -20.06
CA LEU A 57 -24.48 11.92 -21.30
C LEU A 57 -24.81 10.48 -21.72
N ARG A 58 -24.95 10.26 -23.03
CA ARG A 58 -25.23 8.96 -23.63
C ARG A 58 -24.53 8.82 -24.98
N LYS A 59 -24.52 7.60 -25.50
CA LYS A 59 -23.94 7.29 -26.81
C LYS A 59 -24.45 8.25 -27.91
N GLY A 60 -23.51 8.80 -28.68
CA GLY A 60 -23.74 9.79 -29.73
C GLY A 60 -23.58 11.24 -29.28
N ASP A 61 -23.55 11.52 -27.97
CA ASP A 61 -23.27 12.87 -27.48
C ASP A 61 -21.82 13.28 -27.78
N ARG A 62 -21.63 14.59 -28.03
CA ARG A 62 -20.33 15.17 -28.31
C ARG A 62 -20.11 16.47 -27.52
N SER A 63 -19.14 16.50 -26.62
CA SER A 63 -18.82 17.70 -25.82
C SER A 63 -17.50 17.59 -25.05
N GLU A 64 -17.07 18.70 -24.45
CA GLU A 64 -15.95 18.71 -23.51
C GLU A 64 -16.20 17.87 -22.25
N GLU A 65 -17.45 17.81 -21.78
CA GLU A 65 -17.79 16.94 -20.64
C GLU A 65 -17.62 15.43 -20.96
N VAL A 66 -17.74 15.03 -22.24
CA VAL A 66 -17.45 13.65 -22.66
C VAL A 66 -15.95 13.39 -22.54
N ARG A 67 -15.11 14.35 -22.96
CA ARG A 67 -13.65 14.28 -22.78
C ARG A 67 -13.29 14.16 -21.31
N GLY A 68 -13.93 14.95 -20.45
CA GLY A 68 -13.77 14.84 -19.01
C GLY A 68 -14.15 13.45 -18.47
N LEU A 69 -15.27 12.86 -18.93
CA LEU A 69 -15.66 11.51 -18.52
C LEU A 69 -14.62 10.46 -18.95
N VAL A 70 -14.06 10.57 -20.15
CA VAL A 70 -12.96 9.72 -20.62
C VAL A 70 -11.74 9.88 -19.70
N SER A 71 -11.36 11.10 -19.35
CA SER A 71 -10.25 11.38 -18.43
C SER A 71 -10.47 10.75 -17.05
N TYR A 72 -11.68 10.88 -16.49
CA TYR A 72 -12.04 10.26 -15.20
C TYR A 72 -11.89 8.72 -15.26
N LEU A 73 -12.45 8.09 -16.29
CA LEU A 73 -12.37 6.64 -16.46
C LEU A 73 -10.93 6.17 -16.75
N ARG A 74 -10.11 6.97 -17.43
CA ARG A 74 -8.68 6.69 -17.61
C ARG A 74 -7.91 6.75 -16.29
N LYS A 75 -8.16 7.78 -15.46
CA LYS A 75 -7.53 7.94 -14.13
C LYS A 75 -7.69 6.67 -13.29
N TYR A 76 -8.89 6.10 -13.27
CA TYR A 76 -9.20 4.91 -12.48
C TYR A 76 -8.99 3.57 -13.22
N GLY A 77 -8.31 3.55 -14.38
CA GLY A 77 -7.85 2.31 -15.02
C GLY A 77 -8.85 1.61 -15.94
N TYR A 78 -9.99 2.22 -16.25
CA TYR A 78 -10.93 1.67 -17.24
C TYR A 78 -10.37 1.77 -18.66
N PHE A 79 -9.53 2.78 -18.90
CA PHE A 79 -8.82 3.02 -20.15
C PHE A 79 -7.31 3.01 -19.96
N SER A 80 -6.56 3.11 -21.06
CA SER A 80 -5.10 3.00 -21.03
C SER A 80 -4.49 4.21 -20.33
N ASN A 81 -3.86 3.98 -19.20
CA ASN A 81 -3.13 4.98 -18.45
C ASN A 81 -1.62 4.64 -18.45
N PRO A 82 -0.77 5.39 -19.17
CA PRO A 82 0.68 5.20 -19.17
C PRO A 82 1.28 5.23 -17.77
N GLU A 83 0.72 6.06 -16.89
CA GLU A 83 1.18 6.18 -15.52
C GLU A 83 1.02 4.86 -14.76
N LEU A 84 0.04 4.01 -15.11
CA LEU A 84 -0.21 2.72 -14.47
C LEU A 84 0.62 1.56 -15.05
N GLN A 85 1.39 1.78 -16.11
CA GLN A 85 2.18 0.71 -16.75
C GLN A 85 3.29 0.17 -15.85
N HIS A 86 3.71 0.95 -14.85
CA HIS A 86 4.69 0.48 -13.86
C HIS A 86 4.12 -0.59 -12.93
N LEU A 87 2.81 -0.83 -12.92
CA LEU A 87 2.16 -1.88 -12.15
C LEU A 87 2.28 -3.23 -12.91
N PRO A 88 3.07 -4.21 -12.43
CA PRO A 88 3.14 -5.56 -13.00
C PRO A 88 1.77 -6.19 -13.36
N GLY A 89 1.62 -6.56 -14.63
CA GLY A 89 0.39 -7.22 -15.11
C GLY A 89 -0.81 -6.30 -15.26
N TRP A 90 -0.65 -4.99 -15.06
CA TRP A 90 -1.69 -4.01 -15.31
C TRP A 90 -2.10 -4.01 -16.78
N LYS A 91 -3.42 -3.96 -16.98
CA LYS A 91 -4.08 -3.80 -18.27
C LYS A 91 -5.34 -2.97 -18.06
N PRO A 92 -5.72 -2.11 -19.01
CA PRO A 92 -6.98 -1.41 -18.93
C PRO A 92 -8.17 -2.39 -19.02
N LEU A 93 -9.25 -2.10 -18.29
CA LEU A 93 -10.48 -2.92 -18.35
C LEU A 93 -11.14 -2.87 -19.74
N VAL A 94 -10.99 -1.75 -20.44
CA VAL A 94 -11.38 -1.57 -21.83
C VAL A 94 -10.13 -1.28 -22.67
N ALA A 95 -9.76 -2.25 -23.50
CA ALA A 95 -8.52 -2.20 -24.27
C ALA A 95 -8.47 -1.07 -25.32
N GLN A 96 -9.63 -0.66 -25.85
CA GLN A 96 -9.72 0.37 -26.86
C GLN A 96 -10.40 1.60 -26.26
N GLU A 97 -9.72 2.74 -26.31
CA GLU A 97 -10.29 4.03 -25.94
C GLU A 97 -11.11 4.63 -27.08
N PRO A 98 -11.96 5.64 -26.79
CA PRO A 98 -12.65 6.38 -27.84
C PRO A 98 -11.65 7.03 -28.80
N ALA A 99 -11.84 6.82 -30.11
CA ALA A 99 -10.97 7.42 -31.13
C ALA A 99 -11.03 8.95 -31.13
N ASP A 100 -12.18 9.49 -30.73
CA ASP A 100 -12.39 10.90 -30.45
C ASP A 100 -12.82 11.04 -28.99
N PRO A 101 -11.98 11.63 -28.10
CA PRO A 101 -12.27 11.70 -26.68
C PRO A 101 -13.50 12.57 -26.37
N ARG A 102 -13.97 13.38 -27.32
CA ARG A 102 -15.19 14.19 -27.15
C ARG A 102 -16.44 13.48 -27.62
N LEU A 103 -16.35 12.28 -28.20
CA LEU A 103 -17.49 11.50 -28.68
C LEU A 103 -17.81 10.37 -27.71
N PHE A 104 -19.06 10.29 -27.28
CA PHE A 104 -19.54 9.17 -26.49
C PHE A 104 -19.81 7.98 -27.41
N ASP A 105 -18.84 7.09 -27.54
CA ASP A 105 -18.93 5.92 -28.42
C ASP A 105 -19.17 4.60 -27.65
N GLU A 106 -19.05 3.47 -28.34
CA GLU A 106 -19.25 2.13 -27.77
C GLU A 106 -18.23 1.77 -26.70
N SER A 107 -17.00 2.27 -26.83
CA SER A 107 -15.95 2.00 -25.86
C SER A 107 -16.20 2.76 -24.56
N LEU A 108 -16.66 4.01 -24.64
CA LEU A 108 -17.05 4.80 -23.48
C LEU A 108 -18.28 4.23 -22.78
N GLU A 109 -19.29 3.81 -23.53
CA GLU A 109 -20.46 3.13 -22.97
C GLU A 109 -20.04 1.88 -22.19
N LYS A 110 -19.16 1.06 -22.78
CA LYS A 110 -18.65 -0.16 -22.13
C LYS A 110 -17.90 0.15 -20.83
N ALA A 111 -16.98 1.12 -20.85
CA ALA A 111 -16.23 1.53 -19.68
C ALA A 111 -17.16 2.03 -18.56
N LEU A 112 -18.17 2.82 -18.92
CA LEU A 112 -19.13 3.36 -17.95
C LEU A 112 -20.03 2.26 -17.35
N ARG A 113 -20.44 1.27 -18.13
CA ARG A 113 -21.17 0.09 -17.62
C ARG A 113 -20.34 -0.69 -16.60
N LEU A 114 -19.04 -0.87 -16.86
CA LEU A 114 -18.13 -1.54 -15.93
C LEU A 114 -17.99 -0.74 -14.63
N PHE A 115 -17.86 0.58 -14.72
CA PHE A 115 -17.85 1.47 -13.56
C PHE A 115 -19.16 1.33 -12.75
N GLN A 116 -20.31 1.43 -13.42
CA GLN A 116 -21.62 1.30 -12.77
C GLN A 116 -21.77 -0.05 -12.06
N GLN A 117 -21.36 -1.13 -12.73
CA GLN A 117 -21.42 -2.48 -12.18
C GLN A 117 -20.54 -2.61 -10.92
N ALA A 118 -19.30 -2.13 -10.98
CA ALA A 118 -18.37 -2.21 -9.86
C ALA A 118 -18.84 -1.40 -8.63
N HIS A 119 -19.55 -0.30 -8.88
CA HIS A 119 -19.98 0.64 -7.85
C HIS A 119 -21.43 0.44 -7.39
N GLY A 120 -22.09 -0.63 -7.83
CA GLY A 120 -23.45 -0.99 -7.44
C GLY A 120 -24.52 -0.01 -7.95
N LEU A 121 -24.27 0.64 -9.09
CA LEU A 121 -25.16 1.62 -9.71
C LEU A 121 -26.03 0.96 -10.79
N PRO A 122 -27.14 1.60 -11.22
CA PRO A 122 -27.89 1.12 -12.39
C PRO A 122 -27.02 1.06 -13.65
N VAL A 123 -26.88 -0.14 -14.21
CA VAL A 123 -26.00 -0.42 -15.35
C VAL A 123 -26.71 -0.08 -16.67
N ASP A 124 -26.98 1.20 -16.90
CA ASP A 124 -27.65 1.70 -18.11
C ASP A 124 -26.68 2.15 -19.21
N GLY A 125 -25.38 2.29 -18.90
CA GLY A 125 -24.34 2.75 -19.82
C GLY A 125 -24.39 4.23 -20.15
N THR A 126 -25.14 5.03 -19.38
CA THR A 126 -25.24 6.47 -19.52
C THR A 126 -24.70 7.17 -18.29
N LEU A 127 -24.24 8.41 -18.43
CA LEU A 127 -23.83 9.23 -17.30
C LEU A 127 -25.08 9.79 -16.59
N ASN A 128 -25.85 8.92 -15.95
CA ASN A 128 -27.07 9.26 -15.22
C ASN A 128 -26.77 10.03 -13.92
N ALA A 129 -27.81 10.50 -13.24
CA ALA A 129 -27.64 11.35 -12.06
C ALA A 129 -26.88 10.62 -10.94
N GLU A 130 -27.19 9.37 -10.66
CA GLU A 130 -26.55 8.57 -9.61
C GLU A 130 -25.07 8.31 -9.89
N THR A 131 -24.72 8.07 -11.17
CA THR A 131 -23.34 7.89 -11.60
C THR A 131 -22.54 9.19 -11.41
N ARG A 132 -23.12 10.35 -11.75
CA ARG A 132 -22.47 11.65 -11.51
C ARG A 132 -22.28 11.94 -10.03
N GLU A 133 -23.31 11.68 -9.21
CA GLU A 133 -23.19 11.87 -7.77
C GLU A 133 -22.14 10.94 -7.17
N ARG A 134 -22.04 9.69 -7.63
CA ARG A 134 -20.95 8.80 -7.22
C ARG A 134 -19.58 9.34 -7.64
N MET A 135 -19.41 9.77 -8.89
CA MET A 135 -18.11 10.26 -9.38
C MET A 135 -17.61 11.51 -8.66
N LYS A 136 -18.52 12.33 -8.10
CA LYS A 136 -18.20 13.53 -7.29
C LYS A 136 -17.81 13.21 -5.85
N GLN A 137 -18.08 12.01 -5.35
CA GLN A 137 -17.79 11.68 -3.97
C GLN A 137 -16.27 11.63 -3.75
N PRO A 138 -15.77 12.17 -2.63
CA PRO A 138 -14.36 12.09 -2.29
C PRO A 138 -13.93 10.63 -2.13
N ARG A 139 -12.75 10.30 -2.64
CA ARG A 139 -12.27 8.93 -2.76
C ARG A 139 -10.75 8.85 -2.79
N CYS A 140 -10.23 7.64 -2.68
CA CYS A 140 -8.84 7.32 -3.00
C CYS A 140 -8.57 7.52 -4.51
N GLY A 141 -7.37 8.03 -4.83
CA GLY A 141 -6.84 8.21 -6.17
C GLY A 141 -6.29 6.94 -6.80
N PHE A 142 -6.17 5.85 -6.04
CA PHE A 142 -5.71 4.55 -6.53
C PHE A 142 -6.70 3.99 -7.57
N PRO A 143 -6.23 3.29 -8.63
CA PRO A 143 -7.12 2.78 -9.67
C PRO A 143 -8.13 1.73 -9.17
N ASP A 144 -9.24 1.63 -9.89
CA ASP A 144 -10.28 0.61 -9.69
C ASP A 144 -9.81 -0.74 -10.29
N LEU A 145 -8.81 -1.37 -9.65
CA LEU A 145 -8.35 -2.71 -10.03
C LEU A 145 -9.27 -3.75 -9.41
N TYR A 146 -10.33 -4.12 -10.14
CA TYR A 146 -11.13 -5.28 -9.79
C TYR A 146 -10.53 -6.51 -10.47
N PRO A 147 -9.83 -7.40 -9.75
CA PRO A 147 -9.40 -8.66 -10.35
C PRO A 147 -10.63 -9.36 -10.93
N SER A 148 -10.52 -9.78 -12.19
CA SER A 148 -11.58 -10.46 -12.91
C SER A 148 -12.10 -11.61 -12.06
N ARG A 149 -13.42 -11.66 -11.82
CA ARG A 149 -14.12 -12.82 -11.28
C ARG A 149 -13.97 -14.01 -12.24
N GLU A 150 -12.83 -14.68 -12.20
CA GLU A 150 -12.70 -16.02 -12.76
C GLU A 150 -13.59 -16.95 -11.91
N PRO A 151 -14.59 -17.63 -12.50
CA PRO A 151 -15.45 -18.54 -11.77
C PRO A 151 -14.61 -19.65 -11.13
N GLY A 152 -14.54 -19.69 -9.79
CA GLY A 152 -13.79 -20.71 -9.04
C GLY A 152 -12.48 -20.25 -8.41
N SER A 153 -12.06 -18.99 -8.59
CA SER A 153 -10.93 -18.44 -7.82
C SER A 153 -11.37 -18.03 -6.41
N VAL A 154 -10.80 -18.67 -5.39
CA VAL A 154 -11.01 -18.38 -3.96
C VAL A 154 -9.94 -17.44 -3.41
N SER A 155 -9.14 -16.78 -4.26
CA SER A 155 -8.23 -15.72 -3.80
C SER A 155 -9.05 -14.51 -3.37
N ALA A 156 -8.81 -14.00 -2.15
CA ALA A 156 -9.45 -12.80 -1.63
C ALA A 156 -9.56 -11.72 -2.72
N GLN A 157 -10.78 -11.26 -2.99
CA GLN A 157 -11.20 -10.62 -4.26
C GLN A 157 -10.63 -9.21 -4.50
N TYR A 158 -9.57 -8.82 -3.80
CA TYR A 158 -8.88 -7.53 -3.83
C TYR A 158 -7.39 -7.70 -3.49
N VAL A 159 -6.85 -8.89 -3.70
CA VAL A 159 -5.43 -9.19 -3.48
C VAL A 159 -4.80 -9.47 -4.84
N GLN A 160 -4.02 -8.50 -5.33
CA GLN A 160 -3.28 -8.65 -6.56
C GLN A 160 -2.12 -9.63 -6.29
N SER A 161 -2.22 -10.87 -6.79
CA SER A 161 -1.16 -11.88 -6.64
C SER A 161 0.20 -11.31 -7.06
N GLY A 162 1.19 -11.40 -6.16
CA GLY A 162 2.58 -10.95 -6.41
C GLY A 162 2.99 -9.62 -5.76
N TYR A 163 2.09 -8.95 -5.05
CA TYR A 163 2.34 -7.62 -4.46
C TYR A 163 2.36 -7.66 -2.93
N ALA A 164 3.34 -8.35 -2.36
CA ALA A 164 3.61 -8.31 -0.92
C ALA A 164 5.04 -7.88 -0.67
N TRP A 165 5.27 -7.23 0.47
CA TRP A 165 6.62 -7.09 1.02
C TRP A 165 7.15 -8.48 1.37
N SER A 166 8.35 -8.83 0.87
CA SER A 166 9.03 -10.08 1.25
C SER A 166 9.48 -10.06 2.71
N LYS A 167 9.89 -8.88 3.21
CA LYS A 167 10.26 -8.65 4.60
C LYS A 167 9.07 -8.24 5.47
N ARG A 168 9.20 -8.42 6.79
CA ARG A 168 8.19 -8.05 7.78
C ARG A 168 8.50 -6.76 8.51
N ASP A 169 9.77 -6.42 8.67
CA ASP A 169 10.22 -5.16 9.26
C ASP A 169 10.32 -4.06 8.19
N LEU A 170 9.34 -3.14 8.21
CA LEU A 170 9.30 -1.97 7.35
C LEU A 170 9.68 -0.70 8.12
N VAL A 171 10.49 0.13 7.49
CA VAL A 171 10.83 1.47 7.97
C VAL A 171 10.00 2.49 7.21
N PHE A 172 9.35 3.41 7.95
CA PHE A 172 8.59 4.49 7.34
C PHE A 172 9.09 5.87 7.76
N PHE A 173 8.90 6.84 6.87
CA PHE A 173 9.29 8.24 7.08
C PHE A 173 8.18 9.18 6.64
N ILE A 174 7.85 10.14 7.51
CA ILE A 174 6.94 11.25 7.20
C ILE A 174 7.81 12.48 6.91
N TYR A 175 7.89 12.89 5.64
CA TYR A 175 8.85 13.93 5.23
C TYR A 175 8.33 15.37 5.35
N ASN A 176 7.01 15.56 5.36
CA ASN A 176 6.36 16.83 5.69
C ASN A 176 5.00 16.57 6.38
N TYR A 177 4.38 17.62 6.91
CA TYR A 177 3.16 17.53 7.72
C TYR A 177 2.17 18.60 7.30
N THR A 178 0.88 18.28 7.35
CA THR A 178 -0.19 19.26 7.17
C THR A 178 -0.20 20.30 8.29
N SER A 179 -0.57 21.54 7.94
CA SER A 179 -0.71 22.63 8.91
C SER A 179 -2.01 22.58 9.72
N ASP A 180 -3.02 21.83 9.26
CA ASP A 180 -4.37 21.81 9.84
C ASP A 180 -4.43 21.21 11.24
N MET A 181 -3.61 20.19 11.49
CA MET A 181 -3.60 19.43 12.75
C MET A 181 -2.28 19.57 13.52
N GLY A 182 -1.23 20.08 12.88
CA GLY A 182 0.12 20.14 13.42
C GLY A 182 0.82 18.76 13.46
N THR A 183 2.14 18.80 13.68
CA THR A 183 3.03 17.62 13.55
C THR A 183 2.66 16.46 14.47
N ALA A 184 2.28 16.74 15.72
CA ALA A 184 2.00 15.71 16.72
C ALA A 184 0.74 14.90 16.37
N ALA A 185 -0.39 15.58 16.14
CA ALA A 185 -1.65 14.93 15.79
C ALA A 185 -1.56 14.19 14.44
N THR A 186 -0.86 14.78 13.46
CA THR A 186 -0.58 14.13 12.17
C THR A 186 0.23 12.84 12.36
N SER A 187 1.29 12.89 13.16
CA SER A 187 2.12 11.71 13.47
C SER A 187 1.33 10.63 14.20
N ASP A 188 0.49 11.01 15.16
CA ASP A 188 -0.31 10.06 15.94
C ASP A 188 -1.39 9.38 15.08
N ALA A 189 -2.02 10.12 14.15
CA ALA A 189 -2.96 9.55 13.19
C ALA A 189 -2.29 8.49 12.30
N ILE A 190 -1.15 8.81 11.71
CA ILE A 190 -0.40 7.91 10.82
C ILE A 190 0.17 6.71 11.59
N ARG A 191 0.79 6.92 12.76
CA ARG A 191 1.26 5.82 13.61
C ARG A 191 0.13 4.90 14.05
N GLY A 192 -1.02 5.48 14.37
CA GLY A 192 -2.23 4.73 14.71
C GLY A 192 -2.71 3.85 13.56
N ALA A 193 -2.58 4.30 12.31
CA ALA A 193 -2.92 3.51 11.13
C ALA A 193 -1.97 2.31 10.96
N PHE A 194 -0.64 2.52 11.06
CA PHE A 194 0.34 1.43 11.07
C PHE A 194 0.08 0.41 12.18
N ALA A 195 -0.22 0.87 13.40
CA ALA A 195 -0.47 -0.01 14.54
C ALA A 195 -1.66 -0.95 14.32
N ARG A 196 -2.69 -0.52 13.56
CA ARG A 196 -3.86 -1.35 13.24
C ARG A 196 -3.53 -2.45 12.26
N TRP A 197 -2.75 -2.16 11.22
CA TRP A 197 -2.26 -3.21 10.32
C TRP A 197 -1.30 -4.17 11.02
N ALA A 198 -0.42 -3.67 11.90
CA ALA A 198 0.45 -4.51 12.73
C ALA A 198 -0.31 -5.40 13.72
N ALA A 199 -1.50 -4.99 14.16
CA ALA A 199 -2.29 -5.77 15.10
C ALA A 199 -2.81 -7.09 14.47
N VAL A 200 -3.01 -7.12 13.16
CA VAL A 200 -3.64 -8.25 12.43
C VAL A 200 -2.69 -8.98 11.49
N THR A 201 -1.41 -8.60 11.47
CA THR A 201 -0.32 -9.21 10.69
C THR A 201 0.93 -9.39 11.55
N ASP A 202 1.96 -10.06 11.01
CA ASP A 202 3.31 -10.07 11.61
C ASP A 202 4.18 -8.89 11.18
N MET A 203 3.61 -7.92 10.45
CA MET A 203 4.35 -6.76 9.98
C MET A 203 4.75 -5.87 11.16
N ARG A 204 6.00 -5.39 11.13
CA ARG A 204 6.57 -4.48 12.12
C ARG A 204 6.92 -3.17 11.43
N PHE A 205 6.46 -2.06 12.00
CA PHE A 205 6.66 -0.74 11.42
C PHE A 205 7.48 0.13 12.36
N THR A 206 8.61 0.63 11.87
CA THR A 206 9.49 1.53 12.61
C THR A 206 9.54 2.88 11.93
N GLN A 207 9.18 3.95 12.65
CA GLN A 207 9.34 5.30 12.15
C GLN A 207 10.81 5.72 12.22
N THR A 208 11.35 6.24 11.12
CA THR A 208 12.57 7.06 11.14
C THR A 208 12.21 8.55 11.08
N PHE A 209 13.12 9.39 11.57
CA PHE A 209 13.00 10.85 11.52
C PHE A 209 14.07 11.49 10.63
N THR A 210 14.84 10.68 9.91
CA THR A 210 15.81 11.11 8.91
C THR A 210 15.47 10.50 7.56
N ASP A 211 15.81 11.21 6.49
CA ASP A 211 15.69 10.73 5.11
C ASP A 211 16.88 9.84 4.69
N THR A 212 17.77 9.53 5.63
CA THR A 212 18.96 8.72 5.44
C THR A 212 18.68 7.24 5.68
N GLY A 213 19.25 6.37 4.84
CA GLY A 213 19.13 4.91 4.95
C GLY A 213 17.99 4.31 4.14
N THR A 214 17.69 3.04 4.40
CA THR A 214 16.63 2.31 3.70
C THR A 214 15.27 2.66 4.31
N ILE A 215 14.43 3.31 3.52
CA ILE A 215 13.05 3.66 3.88
C ILE A 215 12.13 2.95 2.88
N ASP A 216 11.21 2.16 3.41
CA ASP A 216 10.28 1.35 2.63
C ASP A 216 9.00 2.11 2.31
N VAL A 217 8.48 2.86 3.29
CA VAL A 217 7.24 3.62 3.14
C VAL A 217 7.51 5.11 3.37
N ARG A 218 7.21 5.94 2.37
CA ARG A 218 7.40 7.41 2.46
C ARG A 218 6.05 8.10 2.39
N LEU A 219 5.75 8.91 3.41
CA LEU A 219 4.47 9.60 3.51
C LEU A 219 4.67 11.11 3.49
N GLY A 220 3.81 11.82 2.77
CA GLY A 220 3.77 13.28 2.83
C GLY A 220 2.55 13.90 2.17
N PHE A 221 2.47 15.21 2.31
CA PHE A 221 1.34 16.05 1.96
C PHE A 221 1.73 16.93 0.77
N HIS A 222 0.88 17.01 -0.26
CA HIS A 222 1.13 17.78 -1.48
C HIS A 222 -0.12 18.47 -1.97
N VAL A 223 0.03 19.44 -2.87
CA VAL A 223 -1.09 20.09 -3.56
C VAL A 223 -0.82 20.05 -5.06
N GLY A 224 -1.83 19.72 -5.85
CA GLY A 224 -1.72 19.74 -7.31
C GLY A 224 -0.63 18.81 -7.83
N ASP A 225 0.11 19.26 -8.85
CA ASP A 225 1.26 18.52 -9.38
C ASP A 225 2.44 18.50 -8.42
N HIS A 226 2.85 17.29 -8.08
CA HIS A 226 3.93 16.98 -7.15
C HIS A 226 4.93 15.97 -7.75
N GLY A 227 4.99 15.86 -9.08
CA GLY A 227 6.10 15.24 -9.79
C GLY A 227 6.09 13.71 -9.83
N ASP A 228 4.97 13.06 -9.52
CA ASP A 228 4.80 11.60 -9.60
C ASP A 228 3.86 11.14 -10.73
N GLY A 229 3.31 12.06 -11.53
CA GLY A 229 2.37 11.78 -12.62
C GLY A 229 0.90 11.74 -12.18
N TYR A 230 0.60 11.89 -10.89
CA TYR A 230 -0.74 11.83 -10.31
C TYR A 230 -1.07 13.11 -9.52
N PRO A 231 -1.16 14.28 -10.18
CA PRO A 231 -1.48 15.51 -9.48
C PRO A 231 -2.84 15.43 -8.78
N PHE A 232 -2.91 16.07 -7.61
CA PHE A 232 -4.15 16.23 -6.86
C PHE A 232 -5.08 17.27 -7.49
N ASP A 233 -6.37 17.15 -7.20
CA ASP A 233 -7.44 17.92 -7.83
C ASP A 233 -7.98 19.08 -6.97
N GLY A 234 -7.33 19.36 -5.84
CA GLY A 234 -7.74 20.37 -4.87
C GLY A 234 -8.75 19.78 -3.89
N ALA A 235 -9.46 20.65 -3.15
CA ALA A 235 -10.37 20.18 -2.11
C ALA A 235 -11.52 19.28 -2.63
N SER A 236 -11.81 18.21 -1.90
CA SER A 236 -12.65 17.09 -2.29
C SER A 236 -12.07 16.28 -3.46
N GLY A 237 -12.83 15.32 -4.01
CA GLY A 237 -12.33 14.52 -5.13
C GLY A 237 -11.31 13.48 -4.67
N VAL A 238 -10.01 13.64 -4.99
CA VAL A 238 -8.97 12.71 -4.55
C VAL A 238 -8.33 13.17 -3.26
N LEU A 239 -8.60 12.43 -2.19
CA LEU A 239 -8.08 12.74 -0.85
C LEU A 239 -6.60 12.39 -0.69
N ALA A 240 -6.20 11.28 -1.30
CA ALA A 240 -4.88 10.69 -1.19
C ALA A 240 -4.67 9.62 -2.27
N HIS A 241 -3.43 9.22 -2.47
CA HIS A 241 -3.09 7.99 -3.18
C HIS A 241 -1.84 7.34 -2.59
N ALA A 242 -1.72 6.05 -2.86
CA ALA A 242 -0.59 5.23 -2.46
C ALA A 242 0.01 4.49 -3.65
N PHE A 243 1.17 3.91 -3.42
CA PHE A 243 1.83 3.00 -4.34
C PHE A 243 2.01 1.65 -3.67
N TYR A 244 1.87 0.58 -4.44
CA TYR A 244 2.06 -0.80 -3.97
C TYR A 244 3.44 -1.02 -3.32
N PRO A 245 3.64 -2.18 -2.65
CA PRO A 245 4.93 -2.61 -2.15
C PRO A 245 6.10 -2.39 -3.13
N GLN A 246 7.32 -2.34 -2.60
CA GLN A 246 8.57 -1.94 -3.29
C GLN A 246 8.66 -0.44 -3.66
N ASN A 247 7.56 0.25 -3.94
CA ASN A 247 7.55 1.72 -4.05
C ASN A 247 7.19 2.37 -2.69
N GLY A 248 6.06 1.97 -2.11
CA GLY A 248 5.64 2.33 -0.75
C GLY A 248 5.41 3.82 -0.49
N ARG A 249 5.30 4.67 -1.52
CA ARG A 249 4.91 6.07 -1.31
C ARG A 249 3.43 6.19 -0.95
N VAL A 250 3.11 7.16 -0.11
CA VAL A 250 1.75 7.61 0.20
C VAL A 250 1.73 9.13 0.16
N HIS A 251 0.83 9.69 -0.64
CA HIS A 251 0.65 11.12 -0.76
C HIS A 251 -0.77 11.48 -0.31
N PHE A 252 -0.89 12.52 0.49
CA PHE A 252 -2.15 13.09 0.94
C PHE A 252 -2.34 14.46 0.28
N ASP A 253 -3.55 14.80 -0.17
CA ASP A 253 -3.82 16.13 -0.71
C ASP A 253 -3.94 17.15 0.43
N ASP A 254 -3.00 18.08 0.51
CA ASP A 254 -2.97 19.17 1.51
C ASP A 254 -3.89 20.34 1.14
N ALA A 255 -4.66 20.24 0.04
CA ALA A 255 -5.80 21.11 -0.23
C ALA A 255 -7.06 20.68 0.54
N GLU A 256 -7.08 19.45 1.07
CA GLU A 256 -8.12 18.99 1.99
C GLU A 256 -7.99 19.65 3.36
N THR A 257 -9.11 19.77 4.08
CA THR A 257 -9.09 20.15 5.50
C THR A 257 -8.96 18.91 6.37
N TRP A 258 -7.75 18.57 6.80
CA TRP A 258 -7.47 17.38 7.61
C TRP A 258 -7.90 17.56 9.07
N SER A 259 -8.44 16.50 9.68
CA SER A 259 -8.84 16.51 11.09
C SER A 259 -8.69 15.15 11.78
N ASP A 260 -8.64 15.14 13.11
CA ASP A 260 -8.73 13.95 13.98
C ASP A 260 -9.98 13.95 14.88
N ASN A 261 -10.83 14.95 14.78
CA ASN A 261 -12.00 15.14 15.65
C ASN A 261 -13.33 15.14 14.87
N GLY A 262 -13.27 14.91 13.55
CA GLY A 262 -14.43 14.87 12.66
C GLY A 262 -14.90 16.24 12.14
N SER A 263 -14.16 17.33 12.35
CA SER A 263 -14.48 18.65 11.78
C SER A 263 -14.12 18.78 10.30
N GLY A 264 -13.37 17.82 9.74
CA GLY A 264 -12.95 17.76 8.35
C GLY A 264 -12.71 16.31 7.90
N THR A 265 -11.85 16.12 6.90
CA THR A 265 -11.48 14.80 6.40
C THR A 265 -10.62 14.08 7.44
N ASP A 266 -11.03 12.87 7.83
CA ASP A 266 -10.38 12.11 8.90
C ASP A 266 -9.04 11.50 8.45
N LEU A 267 -7.93 12.11 8.84
CA LEU A 267 -6.59 11.68 8.41
C LEU A 267 -6.29 10.23 8.81
N ALA A 268 -6.70 9.81 10.01
CA ALA A 268 -6.47 8.45 10.48
C ALA A 268 -7.19 7.40 9.62
N SER A 269 -8.39 7.72 9.13
CA SER A 269 -9.17 6.83 8.25
C SER A 269 -8.54 6.74 6.86
N VAL A 270 -8.15 7.88 6.28
CA VAL A 270 -7.50 7.89 4.95
C VAL A 270 -6.13 7.23 5.02
N ALA A 271 -5.30 7.55 6.03
CA ALA A 271 -4.01 6.89 6.20
C ALA A 271 -4.15 5.36 6.40
N LEU A 272 -5.16 4.90 7.12
CA LEU A 272 -5.41 3.46 7.29
C LEU A 272 -5.73 2.79 5.95
N HIS A 273 -6.53 3.43 5.10
CA HIS A 273 -6.84 2.98 3.75
C HIS A 273 -5.59 2.95 2.85
N GLU A 274 -4.89 4.07 2.72
CA GLU A 274 -3.71 4.18 1.85
C GLU A 274 -2.59 3.20 2.26
N LEU A 275 -2.40 2.98 3.56
CA LEU A 275 -1.45 1.98 4.03
C LEU A 275 -1.84 0.55 3.61
N GLY A 276 -3.12 0.23 3.45
CA GLY A 276 -3.54 -1.05 2.90
C GLY A 276 -3.01 -1.27 1.48
N HIS A 277 -3.02 -0.23 0.64
CA HIS A 277 -2.38 -0.26 -0.68
C HIS A 277 -0.86 -0.43 -0.58
N THR A 278 -0.18 0.28 0.33
CA THR A 278 1.26 0.07 0.52
C THR A 278 1.62 -1.33 0.99
N LEU A 279 0.65 -2.07 1.52
CA LEU A 279 0.76 -3.47 1.94
C LEU A 279 0.25 -4.46 0.88
N GLY A 280 -0.21 -4.00 -0.29
CA GLY A 280 -0.60 -4.88 -1.40
C GLY A 280 -2.10 -5.12 -1.57
N LEU A 281 -2.95 -4.49 -0.76
CA LEU A 281 -4.40 -4.60 -0.92
C LEU A 281 -4.89 -3.69 -2.04
N ALA A 282 -5.81 -4.17 -2.87
CA ALA A 282 -6.61 -3.36 -3.77
C ALA A 282 -7.88 -2.86 -3.05
N HIS A 283 -8.72 -2.11 -3.77
CA HIS A 283 -10.01 -1.68 -3.24
C HIS A 283 -10.96 -2.86 -3.00
N SER A 284 -11.68 -2.80 -1.87
CA SER A 284 -12.81 -3.68 -1.56
C SER A 284 -14.08 -3.19 -2.25
N ASN A 285 -14.99 -4.13 -2.54
CA ASN A 285 -16.36 -3.82 -2.98
C ASN A 285 -17.32 -3.56 -1.80
N GLU A 286 -16.90 -3.86 -0.57
CA GLU A 286 -17.74 -3.73 0.60
C GLU A 286 -17.71 -2.31 1.14
N SER A 287 -18.82 -1.59 0.99
CA SER A 287 -18.90 -0.16 1.38
C SER A 287 -18.60 0.14 2.85
N TYR A 288 -18.62 -0.86 3.73
CA TYR A 288 -18.27 -0.72 5.15
C TYR A 288 -16.78 -0.97 5.44
N ALA A 289 -16.04 -1.60 4.52
CA ALA A 289 -14.62 -1.90 4.69
C ALA A 289 -13.78 -0.61 4.70
N VAL A 290 -12.59 -0.70 5.30
CA VAL A 290 -11.59 0.35 5.24
C VAL A 290 -11.12 0.50 3.79
N MET A 291 -10.83 -0.60 3.10
CA MET A 291 -10.34 -0.61 1.72
C MET A 291 -11.40 -0.24 0.67
N TYR A 292 -12.60 0.21 1.06
CA TYR A 292 -13.57 0.74 0.11
C TYR A 292 -13.10 2.09 -0.46
N ALA A 293 -13.14 2.26 -1.78
CA ALA A 293 -12.52 3.39 -2.46
C ALA A 293 -13.08 4.77 -2.07
N TYR A 294 -14.36 4.87 -1.72
CA TYR A 294 -15.00 6.15 -1.43
C TYR A 294 -15.01 6.46 0.06
N TYR A 295 -14.64 7.70 0.36
CA TYR A 295 -14.69 8.23 1.71
C TYR A 295 -16.15 8.43 2.15
N SER A 296 -16.46 7.89 3.33
CA SER A 296 -17.81 7.89 3.91
C SER A 296 -17.79 8.34 5.37
N GLY A 297 -16.74 9.07 5.77
CA GLY A 297 -16.52 9.51 7.14
C GLY A 297 -15.49 8.67 7.89
N ILE A 298 -15.56 8.72 9.22
CA ILE A 298 -14.57 8.10 10.11
C ILE A 298 -14.67 6.57 10.04
N LYS A 299 -13.59 5.93 9.55
CA LYS A 299 -13.39 4.49 9.46
C LYS A 299 -12.00 4.11 9.95
N ARG A 300 -11.85 4.08 11.28
CA ARG A 300 -10.57 3.79 11.94
C ARG A 300 -10.43 2.34 12.42
N ASN A 301 -11.35 1.45 12.08
CA ASN A 301 -11.30 0.05 12.54
C ASN A 301 -11.31 -0.86 11.32
N LEU A 302 -10.33 -1.77 11.27
CA LEU A 302 -10.30 -2.81 10.26
C LEU A 302 -11.52 -3.72 10.41
N THR A 303 -12.17 -4.02 9.30
CA THR A 303 -13.29 -4.96 9.23
C THR A 303 -12.78 -6.37 8.94
N MET A 304 -13.65 -7.38 9.01
CA MET A 304 -13.23 -8.74 8.68
C MET A 304 -12.78 -8.86 7.22
N ASP A 305 -13.40 -8.11 6.32
CA ASP A 305 -12.97 -8.03 4.92
C ASP A 305 -11.51 -7.52 4.84
N ASP A 306 -11.18 -6.40 5.48
CA ASP A 306 -9.80 -5.89 5.47
C ASP A 306 -8.79 -6.90 6.08
N VAL A 307 -9.19 -7.59 7.14
CA VAL A 307 -8.38 -8.59 7.86
C VAL A 307 -8.14 -9.85 7.03
N ASP A 308 -9.15 -10.38 6.37
CA ASP A 308 -9.02 -11.59 5.56
C ASP A 308 -8.12 -11.34 4.34
N GLY A 309 -8.20 -10.15 3.77
CA GLY A 309 -7.38 -9.74 2.64
C GLY A 309 -5.92 -9.64 3.00
N ILE A 310 -5.60 -8.92 4.08
CA ILE A 310 -4.21 -8.76 4.50
C ILE A 310 -3.61 -10.10 4.95
N LYS A 311 -4.41 -10.98 5.57
CA LYS A 311 -3.98 -12.33 5.93
C LYS A 311 -3.70 -13.21 4.72
N SER A 312 -4.43 -13.03 3.62
CA SER A 312 -4.14 -13.78 2.40
C SER A 312 -2.80 -13.39 1.75
N LEU A 313 -2.29 -12.18 2.04
CA LEU A 313 -0.98 -11.70 1.60
C LEU A 313 0.17 -12.12 2.54
N TYR A 314 -0.05 -12.00 3.85
CA TYR A 314 1.02 -12.11 4.85
C TYR A 314 0.90 -13.33 5.78
N GLY A 315 -0.15 -14.13 5.63
CA GLY A 315 -0.53 -15.19 6.57
C GLY A 315 -1.29 -14.64 7.77
N VAL A 316 -1.76 -15.51 8.67
CA VAL A 316 -2.19 -15.06 9.99
C VAL A 316 -0.96 -14.67 10.80
N ARG A 317 -1.10 -13.66 11.67
CA ARG A 317 -0.08 -13.31 12.65
C ARG A 317 0.39 -14.59 13.34
N SER A 318 1.64 -14.96 13.11
CA SER A 318 2.22 -16.18 13.59
C SER A 318 2.34 -16.07 15.11
N THR A 319 1.39 -16.71 15.78
CA THR A 319 1.49 -16.96 17.23
C THR A 319 2.67 -17.84 17.56
N LEU A 320 3.31 -18.44 16.56
CA LEU A 320 4.51 -19.24 16.66
C LEU A 320 5.72 -18.50 16.07
N SER A 321 6.90 -18.64 16.66
CA SER A 321 8.15 -18.05 16.18
C SER A 321 9.28 -19.06 16.37
N TRP A 322 10.24 -19.09 15.45
CA TRP A 322 11.44 -19.94 15.53
C TRP A 322 12.66 -19.12 15.93
N ASP A 323 13.50 -19.66 16.79
CA ASP A 323 14.83 -19.12 17.10
C ASP A 323 15.81 -20.29 17.25
N SER A 324 16.91 -20.25 16.51
CA SER A 324 17.93 -21.31 16.46
C SER A 324 19.13 -21.02 17.37
N SER A 325 18.93 -20.23 18.42
CA SER A 325 20.02 -19.83 19.32
C SER A 325 19.61 -19.67 20.78
N ALA A 326 18.37 -19.25 21.04
CA ALA A 326 17.89 -19.02 22.39
C ALA A 326 16.36 -18.97 22.48
N PRO A 327 15.78 -19.24 23.67
CA PRO A 327 14.36 -18.98 23.89
C PRO A 327 14.08 -17.47 23.79
N ILE A 328 13.05 -17.11 23.03
CA ILE A 328 12.62 -15.72 22.86
C ILE A 328 12.04 -15.18 24.17
N SER A 329 12.64 -14.11 24.70
CA SER A 329 12.20 -13.46 25.93
C SER A 329 10.74 -13.03 25.86
N GLY A 330 9.96 -13.37 26.89
CA GLY A 330 8.53 -13.06 26.98
C GLY A 330 7.59 -14.00 26.22
N LYS A 331 8.11 -15.07 25.60
CA LYS A 331 7.31 -16.11 24.93
C LYS A 331 7.37 -17.46 25.67
N TYR A 332 6.43 -18.34 25.35
CA TYR A 332 6.43 -19.74 25.76
C TYR A 332 7.17 -20.58 24.71
N CYS A 333 8.38 -21.02 25.04
CA CYS A 333 9.26 -21.72 24.11
C CYS A 333 9.37 -23.21 24.45
N THR A 334 9.16 -24.05 23.44
CA THR A 334 9.46 -25.47 23.46
C THR A 334 10.79 -25.68 22.77
N GLN A 335 11.77 -26.22 23.50
CA GLN A 335 13.06 -26.59 22.93
C GLN A 335 12.86 -27.77 21.98
N ILE A 336 13.37 -27.64 20.76
CA ILE A 336 13.44 -28.72 19.79
C ILE A 336 14.86 -29.27 19.91
N HIS A 337 14.96 -30.48 20.44
CA HIS A 337 16.25 -31.08 20.76
C HIS A 337 16.30 -32.51 20.23
N GLU A 338 17.23 -32.77 19.33
CA GLU A 338 17.55 -34.12 18.90
C GLU A 338 18.87 -34.56 19.50
N ALA A 339 18.82 -35.52 20.44
CA ALA A 339 20.01 -35.96 21.16
C ALA A 339 20.98 -36.81 20.32
N ALA A 340 20.49 -37.33 19.19
CA ALA A 340 21.19 -38.29 18.36
C ALA A 340 21.89 -37.64 17.15
N ASP A 341 21.60 -36.36 16.87
CA ASP A 341 22.43 -35.51 16.03
C ASP A 341 23.25 -34.55 16.91
N PRO A 342 24.56 -34.80 17.12
CA PRO A 342 25.40 -34.00 17.99
C PRO A 342 25.81 -32.66 17.38
N ASP A 343 25.48 -32.39 16.12
CA ASP A 343 25.75 -31.12 15.48
C ASP A 343 24.51 -30.20 15.61
N THR A 344 24.69 -29.13 16.38
CA THR A 344 23.87 -27.89 16.44
C THR A 344 22.45 -27.92 17.04
N TRP A 345 21.72 -29.05 17.13
CA TRP A 345 20.31 -29.08 17.58
C TRP A 345 20.02 -28.89 19.09
N THR A 346 20.87 -28.18 19.84
CA THR A 346 20.69 -27.99 21.29
C THR A 346 20.13 -26.62 21.68
N ASP A 347 20.03 -25.69 20.74
CA ASP A 347 19.60 -24.30 20.97
C ASP A 347 18.44 -23.85 20.08
N ASN A 348 17.72 -24.81 19.50
CA ASN A 348 16.53 -24.56 18.70
C ASN A 348 15.25 -24.47 19.54
N TYR A 349 14.45 -23.44 19.31
CA TYR A 349 13.23 -23.16 20.06
C TYR A 349 12.06 -22.78 19.15
N LEU A 350 10.95 -23.51 19.31
CA LEU A 350 9.65 -23.07 18.83
C LEU A 350 8.93 -22.32 19.94
N CYS A 351 8.78 -21.01 19.77
CA CYS A 351 8.19 -20.10 20.73
C CYS A 351 6.76 -19.71 20.35
N SER A 352 5.96 -19.34 21.36
CA SER A 352 4.58 -18.90 21.16
C SER A 352 4.16 -17.78 22.11
N ASP A 353 3.21 -16.94 21.68
CA ASP A 353 2.75 -15.79 22.48
C ASP A 353 1.90 -16.20 23.71
N SER A 354 1.41 -17.45 23.73
CA SER A 354 0.63 -18.02 24.84
C SER A 354 0.99 -19.50 25.01
N ASN A 355 0.80 -20.07 26.20
CA ASN A 355 1.12 -21.49 26.41
C ASN A 355 0.16 -22.40 25.64
N LEU A 356 0.60 -22.92 24.51
CA LEU A 356 -0.16 -23.83 23.65
C LEU A 356 -0.03 -25.31 24.05
N GLY A 357 0.77 -25.61 25.08
CA GLY A 357 1.05 -26.99 25.53
C GLY A 357 1.87 -27.81 24.53
N ILE A 358 2.63 -27.15 23.65
CA ILE A 358 3.47 -27.80 22.64
C ILE A 358 4.58 -28.60 23.33
N GLN A 359 4.77 -29.85 22.90
CA GLN A 359 5.82 -30.74 23.39
C GLN A 359 6.59 -31.34 22.21
N TRP A 360 7.90 -31.42 22.37
CA TRP A 360 8.80 -32.11 21.46
C TRP A 360 9.04 -33.55 21.94
N SER A 361 9.16 -34.49 21.02
CA SER A 361 9.54 -35.88 21.29
C SER A 361 10.44 -36.41 20.19
N SER A 362 11.63 -36.88 20.56
CA SER A 362 12.59 -37.57 19.68
C SER A 362 12.57 -39.10 19.89
N ALA A 363 11.40 -39.64 20.20
CA ALA A 363 11.21 -41.05 20.55
C ALA A 363 9.81 -41.55 20.12
N GLY A 364 9.22 -40.92 19.12
CA GLY A 364 7.87 -41.21 18.62
C GLY A 364 6.78 -40.30 19.18
N PRO A 365 5.51 -40.53 18.78
CA PRO A 365 4.39 -39.69 19.17
C PRO A 365 4.04 -39.83 20.66
N ILE A 366 3.73 -38.71 21.31
CA ILE A 366 3.31 -38.68 22.72
C ILE A 366 1.85 -39.15 22.83
N ALA A 367 1.61 -40.15 23.69
CA ALA A 367 0.28 -40.71 23.90
C ALA A 367 -0.72 -39.64 24.43
N GLY A 368 -1.91 -39.60 23.83
CA GLY A 368 -2.97 -38.66 24.22
C GLY A 368 -2.83 -37.26 23.63
N MET A 369 -1.81 -37.01 22.80
CA MET A 369 -1.59 -35.76 22.09
C MET A 369 -1.79 -35.94 20.58
N ARG A 370 -2.01 -34.84 19.85
CA ARG A 370 -1.98 -34.81 18.39
C ARG A 370 -0.56 -34.48 17.98
N CYS A 371 0.11 -35.41 17.30
CA CYS A 371 1.52 -35.30 16.95
C CYS A 371 1.71 -35.23 15.44
N THR A 372 2.55 -34.30 15.00
CA THR A 372 2.99 -34.12 13.62
C THR A 372 4.43 -34.57 13.54
N GLN A 373 4.71 -35.53 12.66
CA GLN A 373 6.06 -36.01 12.42
C GLN A 373 6.86 -34.93 11.70
N ILE A 374 8.08 -34.68 12.16
CA ILE A 374 9.03 -33.75 11.56
C ILE A 374 10.08 -34.60 10.85
N THR A 375 10.22 -34.42 9.54
CA THR A 375 11.08 -35.26 8.70
C THR A 375 11.85 -34.41 7.70
N GLU A 376 13.14 -34.65 7.54
CA GLU A 376 13.92 -34.08 6.44
C GLU A 376 14.26 -35.18 5.41
N GLY A 377 13.88 -34.97 4.15
CA GLY A 377 14.03 -35.99 3.09
C GLY A 377 15.43 -36.08 2.47
N THR A 378 16.32 -35.14 2.80
CA THR A 378 17.64 -34.94 2.20
C THR A 378 18.79 -35.53 3.02
N GLU A 379 18.54 -35.89 4.27
CA GLU A 379 19.57 -36.48 5.12
C GLU A 379 19.76 -37.99 4.88
N PRO A 380 20.98 -38.52 5.07
CA PRO A 380 21.24 -39.95 4.93
C PRO A 380 20.39 -40.76 5.92
N ALA A 381 19.94 -41.95 5.52
CA ALA A 381 19.09 -42.86 6.32
C ALA A 381 19.67 -43.28 7.71
N SER A 382 20.87 -42.81 8.06
CA SER A 382 21.51 -42.93 9.36
C SER A 382 21.20 -41.79 10.34
N SER A 383 20.65 -40.66 9.90
CA SER A 383 20.18 -39.58 10.78
C SER A 383 18.80 -39.92 11.36
N THR A 384 18.58 -39.56 12.61
CA THR A 384 17.58 -40.17 13.49
C THR A 384 16.18 -39.56 13.39
N TRP A 385 15.93 -38.67 12.42
CA TRP A 385 14.68 -37.91 12.29
C TRP A 385 13.38 -38.69 12.06
N ASN A 386 13.43 -40.02 11.94
CA ASN A 386 12.23 -40.84 11.71
C ASN A 386 11.31 -40.94 12.95
N ASP A 387 11.77 -40.56 14.14
CA ASP A 387 11.01 -40.62 15.38
C ASP A 387 10.81 -39.25 16.06
N ASN A 388 11.05 -38.16 15.32
CA ASN A 388 10.87 -36.79 15.77
C ASN A 388 9.42 -36.30 15.54
N TYR A 389 8.78 -35.87 16.62
CA TYR A 389 7.38 -35.43 16.62
C TYR A 389 7.20 -34.14 17.41
N LEU A 390 6.44 -33.22 16.82
CA LEU A 390 5.89 -32.07 17.52
C LEU A 390 4.44 -32.35 17.90
N CYS A 391 4.15 -32.35 19.20
CA CYS A 391 2.86 -32.74 19.75
C CYS A 391 2.15 -31.56 20.41
N VAL A 392 0.83 -31.49 20.24
CA VAL A 392 -0.06 -30.54 20.93
C VAL A 392 -1.21 -31.26 21.63
N PRO A 393 -1.80 -30.67 22.69
CA PRO A 393 -3.00 -31.21 23.32
C PRO A 393 -4.11 -31.41 22.28
N THR A 394 -4.91 -32.45 22.42
CA THR A 394 -6.02 -32.73 21.48
C THR A 394 -7.07 -31.61 21.43
N SER A 395 -7.16 -30.81 22.49
CA SER A 395 -7.99 -29.60 22.59
C SER A 395 -7.37 -28.36 21.93
N SER A 396 -6.13 -28.45 21.43
CA SER A 396 -5.47 -27.33 20.76
C SER A 396 -6.20 -26.94 19.47
N PRO A 397 -6.38 -25.64 19.19
CA PRO A 397 -6.94 -25.17 17.94
C PRO A 397 -5.98 -25.34 16.75
N TYR A 398 -4.71 -25.66 17.01
CA TYR A 398 -3.69 -25.81 15.96
C TYR A 398 -3.72 -27.22 15.34
N LEU A 399 -3.58 -27.24 14.01
CA LEU A 399 -3.46 -28.45 13.19
C LEU A 399 -2.14 -28.40 12.43
N PHE A 400 -1.06 -28.79 13.11
CA PHE A 400 0.28 -28.75 12.55
C PHE A 400 0.46 -29.69 11.35
N GLN A 401 1.13 -29.18 10.34
CA GLN A 401 1.59 -29.89 9.15
C GLN A 401 3.04 -29.51 8.89
N TRP A 402 3.87 -30.52 8.67
CA TRP A 402 5.26 -30.33 8.30
C TRP A 402 5.39 -30.29 6.77
N SER A 403 6.27 -29.43 6.26
CA SER A 403 6.61 -29.32 4.86
C SER A 403 8.11 -29.08 4.70
N SER A 404 8.79 -29.97 3.99
CA SER A 404 10.21 -29.86 3.63
C SER A 404 10.42 -29.42 2.19
N ALA A 405 9.51 -28.58 1.68
CA ALA A 405 9.47 -28.13 0.29
C ALA A 405 8.87 -26.71 0.17
N GLY A 406 9.06 -25.89 1.21
CA GLY A 406 8.51 -24.56 1.33
C GLY A 406 7.16 -24.48 2.05
N PRO A 407 6.58 -23.28 2.16
CA PRO A 407 5.33 -23.05 2.89
C PRO A 407 4.11 -23.67 2.17
N ILE A 408 3.17 -24.21 2.95
CA ILE A 408 1.91 -24.76 2.42
C ILE A 408 0.95 -23.61 2.09
N LEU A 409 0.51 -23.53 0.83
CA LEU A 409 -0.41 -22.51 0.36
C LEU A 409 -1.72 -22.49 1.17
N GLY A 410 -2.14 -21.31 1.61
CA GLY A 410 -3.37 -21.12 2.38
C GLY A 410 -3.25 -21.43 3.88
N LYS A 411 -2.04 -21.75 4.38
CA LYS A 411 -1.75 -21.93 5.80
C LYS A 411 -0.79 -20.88 6.33
N SER A 412 -0.75 -20.75 7.65
CA SER A 412 0.29 -19.94 8.30
C SER A 412 1.46 -20.83 8.64
N CYS A 413 2.67 -20.40 8.29
CA CYS A 413 3.85 -21.24 8.37
C CYS A 413 4.99 -20.51 9.08
N VAL A 414 5.72 -21.23 9.92
CA VAL A 414 6.97 -20.78 10.53
C VAL A 414 8.09 -21.59 9.91
N MET A 415 9.07 -20.90 9.33
CA MET A 415 10.29 -21.53 8.82
C MET A 415 11.13 -22.02 9.99
N TRP A 416 11.52 -23.29 9.97
CA TRP A 416 12.48 -23.88 10.90
C TRP A 416 13.83 -23.86 10.22
N HIS A 417 14.60 -22.82 10.52
CA HIS A 417 15.88 -22.57 9.88
C HIS A 417 16.99 -22.67 10.92
N GLU A 418 17.98 -23.50 10.66
CA GLU A 418 19.18 -23.63 11.49
C GLU A 418 20.40 -23.19 10.67
N PHE A 419 20.94 -22.01 10.98
CA PHE A 419 22.03 -21.41 10.19
C PHE A 419 23.38 -22.14 10.31
N ALA A 420 23.50 -23.08 11.25
CA ALA A 420 24.75 -23.74 11.58
C ALA A 420 24.85 -25.16 10.98
N ASP A 421 23.75 -25.73 10.49
CA ASP A 421 23.74 -27.00 9.77
C ASP A 421 24.06 -26.78 8.28
N SER A 422 24.86 -27.68 7.72
CA SER A 422 25.25 -27.69 6.30
C SER A 422 24.25 -28.42 5.39
N HIS A 423 23.23 -29.06 5.98
CA HIS A 423 22.12 -29.70 5.28
C HIS A 423 20.93 -28.74 5.13
N THR A 424 20.10 -28.99 4.11
CA THR A 424 19.20 -28.01 3.49
C THR A 424 17.94 -27.71 4.31
N TRP A 425 18.05 -26.95 5.40
CA TRP A 425 16.91 -26.47 6.20
C TRP A 425 16.26 -25.17 5.70
N ASP A 426 16.72 -24.63 4.58
CA ASP A 426 16.25 -23.36 4.01
C ASP A 426 14.79 -23.41 3.48
N ASP A 427 14.19 -24.60 3.39
CA ASP A 427 12.83 -24.82 2.89
C ASP A 427 11.94 -25.65 3.83
N ASN A 428 12.33 -25.80 5.10
CA ASN A 428 11.57 -26.51 6.12
C ASN A 428 10.60 -25.59 6.87
N PHE A 429 9.31 -25.94 6.87
CA PHE A 429 8.23 -25.15 7.45
C PHE A 429 7.28 -25.99 8.31
N LEU A 430 7.00 -25.47 9.50
CA LEU A 430 5.86 -25.90 10.31
C LEU A 430 4.65 -25.00 9.99
N CYS A 431 3.63 -25.56 9.36
CA CYS A 431 2.40 -24.87 8.99
C CYS A 431 1.22 -25.28 9.88
N TYR A 432 0.25 -24.39 10.09
CA TYR A 432 -0.99 -24.65 10.85
C TYR A 432 -2.22 -24.08 10.15
#